data_AF-A0A2E2TBP3-F1
#
_entry.id   AF-A0A2E2TBP3-F1
#
_cell.length_a   1.000
_cell.length_b   1.000
_cell.length_c   1.000
_cell.angle_alpha   90.00
_cell.angle_beta   90.00
_cell.angle_gamma   90.00
#
_symmetry.space_group_name_H-M   'P 1'
#
loop_
_entity.id
_entity.type
_entity.pdbx_description
1 polymer ?
#
loop_
_entity_poly.entity_id
_entity_poly.type
_entity_poly.pdbx_seq_one_letter_code
_entity_poly.pdbx_strand_id
1 'polypeptide(L)'
;MRTKETPFVGFIKSLPKNMFSGLVVSLIALPLGLGLAMASEAPPIAGVITAIVGGIIVSILGGSFVTISGPGNGLVGVVLIAITTLGLTATYAAIICSGIILVILGFLRL
;
A
#
# COMPACT_ATOMS: atom_id res chain seq x y z
N MET A 1 11.71 -5.40 35.62
CA MET A 1 10.59 -6.36 35.43
C MET A 1 9.68 -5.83 34.33
N ARG A 2 9.66 -6.45 33.15
CA ARG A 2 8.75 -6.08 32.04
C ARG A 2 7.37 -6.59 32.41
N THR A 3 6.48 -5.69 32.83
CA THR A 3 5.07 -6.05 33.10
C THR A 3 4.52 -6.70 31.83
N LYS A 4 3.97 -7.91 31.95
CA LYS A 4 3.16 -8.52 30.89
C LYS A 4 1.86 -7.72 30.82
N GLU A 5 1.91 -6.54 30.20
CA GLU A 5 0.72 -5.79 29.82
C GLU A 5 -0.11 -6.70 28.90
N THR A 6 -1.41 -6.80 29.13
CA THR A 6 -2.30 -7.50 28.21
C THR A 6 -2.27 -6.78 26.86
N PRO A 7 -2.30 -7.49 25.72
CA PRO A 7 -2.20 -6.88 24.39
C PRO A 7 -3.21 -5.75 24.15
N PHE A 8 -4.36 -5.80 24.82
CA PHE A 8 -5.41 -4.80 24.76
C PHE A 8 -5.04 -3.47 25.46
N VAL A 9 -4.37 -3.53 26.62
CA VAL A 9 -3.94 -2.33 27.36
C VAL A 9 -2.82 -1.61 26.62
N GLY A 10 -1.89 -2.37 26.02
CA GLY A 10 -0.86 -1.81 25.13
C GLY A 10 -1.45 -1.09 23.91
N PHE A 11 -2.49 -1.67 23.29
CA PHE A 11 -3.18 -1.06 22.14
C PHE A 11 -3.83 0.28 22.49
N ILE A 12 -4.64 0.33 23.56
CA ILE A 12 -5.33 1.56 24.00
C ILE A 12 -4.33 2.67 24.36
N LYS A 13 -3.20 2.30 25.00
CA LYS A 13 -2.14 3.26 25.33
C LYS A 13 -1.43 3.82 24.10
N SER A 14 -1.33 3.03 23.02
CA SER A 14 -0.70 3.44 21.76
C SER A 14 -1.63 4.18 20.79
N LEU A 15 -2.95 4.10 21.00
CA LEU A 15 -3.97 4.68 20.13
C LEU A 15 -3.74 6.16 19.78
N PRO A 16 -3.50 7.10 20.73
CA PRO A 16 -3.31 8.51 20.40
C PRO A 16 -2.06 8.73 19.53
N LYS A 17 -0.98 7.97 19.78
CA LYS A 17 0.25 8.05 18.98
C LYS A 17 0.04 7.49 17.57
N ASN A 18 -0.68 6.38 17.45
CA ASN A 18 -1.00 5.75 16.16
C ASN A 18 -1.92 6.63 15.32
N MET A 19 -2.91 7.30 15.93
CA MET A 19 -3.78 8.24 15.23
C MET A 19 -3.01 9.45 14.69
N PHE A 20 -2.15 10.06 15.52
CA PHE A 20 -1.34 11.20 15.09
C PHE A 20 -0.37 10.81 13.96
N SER A 21 0.32 9.68 14.10
CA SER A 21 1.21 9.16 13.06
C SER A 21 0.47 8.82 11.77
N GLY A 22 -0.72 8.19 11.86
CA GLY A 22 -1.54 7.86 10.70
C GLY A 22 -2.03 9.10 9.94
N LEU A 23 -2.41 10.17 10.67
CA LEU A 23 -2.82 11.43 10.07
C LEU A 23 -1.65 12.09 9.31
N VAL A 24 -0.46 12.17 9.92
CA VAL A 24 0.74 12.73 9.26
C VAL A 24 1.10 11.93 8.01
N VAL A 25 1.09 10.59 8.09
CA VAL A 25 1.38 9.73 6.95
C VAL A 25 0.34 9.89 5.84
N SER A 26 -0.95 10.02 6.17
CA SER A 26 -2.01 10.24 5.17
C SER A 26 -1.80 11.54 4.39
N LEU A 27 -1.35 12.60 5.05
CA LEU A 27 -1.07 13.88 4.40
C LEU A 27 0.13 13.81 3.44
N ILE A 28 1.10 12.93 3.72
CA ILE A 28 2.25 12.69 2.84
C ILE A 28 1.90 11.72 1.71
N ALA A 29 1.07 10.71 1.98
CA ALA A 29 0.69 9.69 1.02
C ALA A 29 -0.18 10.23 -0.13
N LEU A 30 -1.03 11.22 0.15
CA LEU A 30 -1.92 11.84 -0.83
C LEU A 30 -1.17 12.51 -2.00
N PRO A 31 -0.26 13.47 -1.78
CA PRO A 31 0.54 14.06 -2.86
C PRO A 31 1.49 13.06 -3.52
N LEU A 32 2.04 12.12 -2.74
CA LEU A 32 2.97 11.12 -3.24
C LEU A 32 2.25 10.16 -4.21
N GLY A 33 1.07 9.65 -3.86
CA GLY A 33 0.28 8.79 -4.74
C GLY A 33 -0.16 9.48 -6.03
N LEU A 34 -0.55 10.75 -5.96
CA LEU A 34 -0.87 11.56 -7.14
C LEU A 34 0.34 11.72 -8.06
N GLY A 35 1.50 12.07 -7.50
CA GLY A 35 2.74 12.26 -8.25
C GLY A 35 3.24 10.97 -8.92
N LEU A 36 3.21 9.83 -8.20
CA LEU A 36 3.61 8.54 -8.77
C LEU A 36 2.68 8.08 -9.89
N ALA A 37 1.36 8.30 -9.77
CA ALA A 37 0.41 7.98 -10.84
C ALA A 37 0.69 8.80 -12.10
N MET A 38 0.91 10.11 -11.95
CA MET A 38 1.27 10.99 -13.06
C MET A 38 2.60 10.59 -13.71
N ALA A 39 3.60 10.17 -12.92
CA ALA A 39 4.88 9.70 -13.41
C ALA A 39 4.78 8.38 -14.20
N SER A 40 3.74 7.58 -13.95
CA SER A 40 3.47 6.33 -14.68
C SER A 40 2.52 6.51 -15.88
N GLU A 41 2.14 7.73 -16.27
CA GLU A 41 1.08 8.00 -17.26
C GLU A 41 -0.30 7.41 -16.89
N ALA A 42 -0.53 7.14 -15.60
CA ALA A 42 -1.83 6.68 -15.10
C ALA A 42 -2.69 7.88 -14.64
N PRO A 43 -4.04 7.77 -14.67
CA PRO A 43 -4.91 8.78 -14.10
C PRO A 43 -4.56 9.06 -12.63
N PRO A 44 -4.45 10.32 -12.17
CA PRO A 44 -4.05 10.64 -10.79
C PRO A 44 -4.93 9.97 -9.73
N ILE A 45 -6.22 9.81 -10.05
CA ILE A 45 -7.19 9.12 -9.19
C ILE A 45 -6.81 7.65 -8.91
N ALA A 46 -6.12 6.98 -9.83
CA ALA A 46 -5.66 5.60 -9.64
C ALA A 46 -4.63 5.50 -8.51
N GLY A 47 -3.75 6.51 -8.35
CA GLY A 47 -2.79 6.58 -7.25
C GLY A 47 -3.46 6.75 -5.89
N VAL A 48 -4.49 7.60 -5.82
CA VAL A 48 -5.28 7.81 -4.59
C VAL A 48 -6.06 6.54 -4.21
N ILE A 49 -6.73 5.91 -5.18
CA ILE A 49 -7.46 4.65 -4.96
C ILE A 49 -6.50 3.57 -4.46
N THR A 50 -5.32 3.44 -5.09
CA THR A 50 -4.31 2.46 -4.70
C THR A 50 -3.80 2.69 -3.28
N ALA A 51 -3.58 3.95 -2.88
CA ALA A 51 -3.15 4.29 -1.52
C ALA A 51 -4.20 3.93 -0.47
N ILE A 52 -5.48 4.24 -0.73
CA ILE A 52 -6.58 3.96 0.21
C ILE A 52 -6.81 2.46 0.30
N VAL A 53 -7.01 1.79 -0.84
CA VAL A 53 -7.35 0.36 -0.89
C VAL A 53 -6.17 -0.49 -0.41
N GLY A 54 -4.95 -0.19 -0.86
CA GLY A 54 -3.73 -0.88 -0.43
C GLY A 54 -3.47 -0.71 1.07
N GLY A 55 -3.67 0.51 1.60
CA GLY A 55 -3.55 0.80 3.02
C GLY A 55 -4.54 -0.01 3.87
N ILE A 56 -5.82 -0.04 3.48
CA ILE A 56 -6.85 -0.79 4.22
C ILE A 56 -6.58 -2.30 4.17
N ILE A 57 -6.35 -2.85 2.98
CA ILE A 57 -6.15 -4.29 2.80
C ILE A 57 -4.92 -4.76 3.57
N VAL A 58 -3.78 -4.08 3.45
CA VAL A 58 -2.55 -4.49 4.14
C VAL A 58 -2.62 -4.21 5.65
N SER A 59 -3.39 -3.22 6.11
CA SER A 59 -3.59 -3.02 7.55
C SER A 59 -4.37 -4.17 8.21
N ILE A 60 -5.24 -4.85 7.45
CA ILE A 60 -6.06 -5.96 7.94
C ILE A 60 -5.34 -7.31 7.77
N LEU A 61 -4.74 -7.53 6.60
CA LEU A 61 -4.14 -8.82 6.20
C LEU A 61 -2.62 -8.88 6.42
N GLY A 62 -1.97 -7.75 6.69
CA GLY A 62 -0.53 -7.67 6.87
C GLY A 62 -0.04 -8.19 8.22
N GLY A 63 1.25 -8.51 8.29
CA GLY A 63 1.89 -9.07 9.48
C GLY A 63 2.71 -8.08 10.30
N SER A 64 2.74 -6.79 9.95
CA SER A 64 3.60 -5.79 10.58
C SER A 64 2.83 -4.55 11.06
N PHE A 65 3.18 -4.11 12.26
CA PHE A 65 2.50 -3.03 13.01
C PHE A 65 2.90 -1.60 12.57
N VAL A 66 3.88 -1.47 11.68
CA VAL A 66 4.46 -0.17 11.26
C VAL A 66 4.55 -0.01 9.74
N THR A 67 4.15 -1.02 8.97
CA THR A 67 4.19 -0.98 7.51
C THR A 67 3.05 -0.13 6.95
N ILE A 68 3.40 0.71 5.97
CA ILE A 68 2.45 1.51 5.20
C ILE A 68 2.44 0.95 3.78
N SER A 69 1.24 0.70 3.25
CA SER A 69 1.06 0.16 1.90
C SER A 69 0.36 1.18 1.01
N GLY A 70 0.75 1.22 -0.26
CA GLY A 70 0.25 2.15 -1.27
C GLY A 70 1.01 2.01 -2.59
N PRO A 71 0.96 3.02 -3.48
CA PRO A 71 1.70 2.99 -4.75
C PRO A 71 3.22 2.99 -4.48
N GLY A 72 3.90 1.93 -4.91
CA GLY A 72 5.33 1.76 -4.65
C GLY A 72 6.21 2.56 -5.61
N ASN A 73 7.11 3.39 -5.08
CA ASN A 73 8.05 4.18 -5.91
C ASN A 73 8.86 3.34 -6.89
N GLY A 74 9.26 2.11 -6.50
CA GLY A 74 10.03 1.21 -7.37
C GLY A 74 9.24 0.63 -8.54
N LEU A 75 7.91 0.68 -8.50
CA LEU A 75 7.05 0.13 -9.55
C LEU A 75 6.66 1.16 -10.61
N VAL A 76 6.93 2.46 -10.40
CA VAL A 76 6.51 3.53 -11.31
C VAL A 76 7.03 3.31 -12.73
N GLY A 77 8.31 2.95 -12.87
CA GLY A 77 8.92 2.68 -14.17
C GLY A 77 8.35 1.43 -14.84
N VAL A 78 8.04 0.39 -14.05
CA VAL A 78 7.42 -0.84 -14.56
C VAL A 78 6.02 -0.56 -15.08
N VAL A 79 5.23 0.22 -14.34
CA VAL A 79 3.88 0.62 -14.75
C VAL A 79 3.94 1.53 -15.97
N LEU A 80 4.87 2.48 -16.04
CA LEU A 80 5.07 3.34 -17.21
C LEU A 80 5.35 2.49 -18.46
N ILE A 81 6.28 1.55 -18.37
CA ILE A 81 6.62 0.66 -19.48
C ILE A 81 5.42 -0.22 -19.84
N ALA A 82 4.69 -0.75 -18.86
CA ALA A 82 3.50 -1.55 -19.11
C ALA A 82 2.40 -0.76 -19.82
N ILE A 83 2.11 0.47 -19.39
CA ILE A 83 1.08 1.32 -19.99
C ILE A 83 1.47 1.72 -21.41
N THR A 84 2.73 2.10 -21.64
CA THR A 84 3.22 2.50 -22.97
C THR A 84 3.30 1.32 -23.96
N THR A 85 3.48 0.09 -23.49
CA THR A 85 3.62 -1.10 -24.36
C THR A 85 2.31 -1.88 -24.56
N LEU A 86 1.53 -2.09 -23.50
CA LEU A 86 0.29 -2.89 -23.54
C LEU A 86 -0.98 -2.04 -23.57
N GLY A 87 -0.88 -0.76 -23.21
CA GLY A 87 -2.04 0.10 -22.96
C GLY A 87 -2.63 -0.07 -21.56
N LEU A 88 -3.56 0.82 -21.22
CA LEU A 88 -4.06 1.02 -19.86
C LEU A 88 -4.89 -0.17 -19.34
N THR A 89 -5.82 -0.68 -20.15
CA THR A 89 -6.70 -1.82 -19.81
C THR A 89 -5.94 -3.12 -19.62
N ALA A 90 -5.00 -3.43 -20.53
CA ALA A 90 -4.17 -4.63 -20.42
C ALA A 90 -3.19 -4.54 -19.24
N THR A 91 -2.73 -3.34 -18.89
CA THR A 91 -1.92 -3.12 -17.67
C THR A 91 -2.70 -3.46 -16.41
N TYR A 92 -3.98 -3.08 -16.31
CA TYR A 92 -4.81 -3.47 -15.16
C TYR A 92 -4.96 -4.99 -15.05
N ALA A 93 -5.15 -5.69 -16.17
CA ALA A 93 -5.18 -7.15 -16.17
C ALA A 93 -3.84 -7.75 -15.70
N ALA A 94 -2.71 -7.20 -16.18
CA ALA A 94 -1.38 -7.64 -15.76
C ALA A 94 -1.12 -7.42 -14.26
N ILE A 95 -1.59 -6.31 -13.68
CA ILE A 95 -1.50 -6.02 -12.24
C ILE A 95 -2.31 -7.05 -11.44
N ILE A 96 -3.52 -7.40 -11.89
CA ILE A 96 -4.35 -8.43 -11.24
C ILE A 96 -3.64 -9.78 -11.27
N CYS A 97 -3.10 -10.18 -12.42
CA CYS A 97 -2.34 -11.43 -12.55
C CYS A 97 -1.10 -11.45 -11.64
N SER A 98 -0.35 -10.34 -11.57
CA SER A 98 0.79 -10.17 -10.66
C SER A 98 0.37 -10.33 -9.19
N GLY A 99 -0.76 -9.74 -8.80
CA GLY A 99 -1.32 -9.88 -7.46
C GLY A 99 -1.66 -11.33 -7.09
N ILE A 100 -2.26 -12.08 -8.03
CA ILE A 100 -2.56 -13.51 -7.83
C ILE A 100 -1.27 -14.30 -7.60
N ILE A 101 -0.24 -14.04 -8.41
CA ILE A 101 1.08 -14.69 -8.28
C ILE A 101 1.70 -14.37 -6.91
N LEU A 102 1.63 -13.11 -6.45
CA LEU A 102 2.12 -12.71 -5.13
C LEU A 102 1.39 -13.42 -3.98
N VAL A 103 0.07 -13.59 -4.09
CA VAL A 103 -0.72 -14.35 -3.10
C VAL A 103 -0.30 -15.81 -3.05
N ILE A 104 -0.07 -16.44 -4.22
CA ILE A 104 0.41 -17.82 -4.31
C ILE A 104 1.80 -17.93 -3.67
N LEU A 105 2.75 -17.07 -4.02
CA LEU A 105 4.10 -17.06 -3.44
C LEU A 105 4.06 -16.88 -1.92
N GLY A 106 3.23 -15.94 -1.43
CA GLY A 106 3.00 -15.75 0.01
C GLY A 106 2.46 -16.99 0.72
N PHE A 107 1.59 -17.77 0.06
CA PHE A 107 1.08 -19.04 0.61
C PHE A 107 2.16 -20.13 0.65
N LEU A 108 3.02 -20.18 -0.36
CA LEU A 108 4.18 -21.09 -0.38
C LEU A 108 5.31 -20.65 0.56
N ARG A 109 5.20 -19.46 1.17
CA ARG A 109 6.22 -18.83 2.03
C ARG A 109 7.58 -18.65 1.32
N LEU A 110 7.54 -18.27 0.04
CA LEU A 110 8.69 -17.76 -0.72
C LEU A 110 8.71 -16.23 -0.67
#